data_AF-A0A5A9YRY2-F1
#
_entry.id   AF-A0A5A9YRY2-F1
#
_cell.length_a   1.000
_cell.length_b   1.000
_cell.length_c   1.000
_cell.angle_alpha   90.00
_cell.angle_beta   90.00
_cell.angle_gamma   90.00
#
_symmetry.space_group_name_H-M   'P 1'
#
loop_
_entity.id
_entity.type
_entity.pdbx_description
1 polymer ?
#
loop_
_entity_poly.entity_id
_entity_poly.type
_entity_poly.pdbx_seq_one_letter_code
_entity_poly.pdbx_strand_id
1 'polypeptide(L)'
;DGQPVGQAWRLANRHGLIAGATGTGKTVTLQHLAESFSDAGVAVFAADIKGDLCGIAAPGNPQGKVAERIASMPWLNYQPKAYPTTLWDIAGKTGHPLRTTISEMGPLLLANLLELTDSQQAAL
;
A
#
# COMPACT_ATOMS: atom_id res chain seq x y z
N ASP A 1 12.23 24.52 4.60
CA ASP A 1 11.76 25.39 5.70
C ASP A 1 10.85 24.70 6.72
N GLY A 2 10.80 23.36 6.77
CA GLY A 2 9.99 22.64 7.76
C GLY A 2 8.47 22.84 7.62
N GLN A 3 8.01 23.48 6.55
CA GLN A 3 6.60 23.70 6.24
C GLN A 3 5.94 22.43 5.69
N PRO A 4 4.66 22.19 5.98
CA PRO A 4 3.91 21.08 5.41
C PRO A 4 3.81 21.22 3.90
N VAL A 5 4.05 20.12 3.18
CA VAL A 5 3.77 20.01 1.76
C VAL A 5 2.52 19.16 1.61
N GLY A 6 1.42 19.78 1.18
CA GLY A 6 0.14 19.11 1.00
C GLY A 6 -0.08 18.66 -0.44
N GLN A 7 -0.83 17.56 -0.61
CA GLN A 7 -1.37 17.15 -1.89
C GLN A 7 -2.86 17.49 -1.96
N ALA A 8 -3.27 18.22 -2.99
CA ALA A 8 -4.69 18.52 -3.20
C ALA A 8 -5.45 17.22 -3.53
N TRP A 9 -6.50 16.90 -2.77
CA TRP A 9 -7.29 15.68 -2.95
C TRP A 9 -7.83 15.50 -4.37
N ARG A 10 -8.23 16.59 -5.03
CA ARG A 10 -8.69 16.55 -6.42
C ARG A 10 -7.63 16.02 -7.39
N LEU A 11 -6.35 16.11 -7.07
CA LEU A 11 -5.24 15.60 -7.88
C LEU A 11 -4.86 14.16 -7.54
N ALA A 12 -5.38 13.59 -6.45
CA ALA A 12 -5.10 12.21 -6.05
C ALA A 12 -5.74 11.17 -6.98
N ASN A 13 -6.67 11.57 -7.85
CA ASN A 13 -7.22 10.72 -8.91
C ASN A 13 -6.31 10.59 -10.14
N ARG A 14 -5.14 11.24 -10.13
CA ARG A 14 -4.10 11.08 -11.15
C ARG A 14 -3.06 10.08 -10.67
N HIS A 15 -2.47 9.36 -11.62
CA HIS A 15 -1.35 8.48 -11.31
C HIS A 15 -0.17 9.27 -10.71
N GLY A 16 0.45 8.70 -9.69
CA GLY A 16 1.61 9.24 -9.01
C GLY A 16 2.75 8.22 -8.94
N LEU A 17 3.97 8.70 -8.73
CA LEU A 17 5.17 7.88 -8.61
C LEU A 17 5.89 8.19 -7.29
N ILE A 18 6.07 7.18 -6.46
CA ILE A 18 6.93 7.24 -5.28
C ILE A 18 8.22 6.50 -5.61
N ALA A 19 9.28 7.25 -5.92
CA ALA A 19 10.59 6.72 -6.26
C ALA A 19 11.64 7.09 -5.21
N GLY A 20 12.65 6.24 -5.05
CA GLY A 20 13.75 6.45 -4.11
C GLY A 20 14.55 5.19 -3.85
N ALA A 21 15.77 5.32 -3.33
CA ALA A 21 16.61 4.18 -2.96
C ALA A 21 16.03 3.42 -1.75
N THR A 22 16.59 2.25 -1.42
CA THR A 22 16.23 1.52 -0.20
C THR A 22 16.55 2.38 1.02
N GLY A 23 15.64 2.42 2.01
CA GLY A 23 15.82 3.20 3.23
C GLY A 23 15.51 4.70 3.11
N THR A 24 15.08 5.21 1.95
CA THR A 24 14.74 6.63 1.78
C THR A 24 13.28 6.98 2.12
N GLY A 25 12.58 6.09 2.84
CA GLY A 25 11.23 6.37 3.34
C GLY A 25 10.07 6.06 2.38
N LYS A 26 10.29 5.36 1.26
CA LYS A 26 9.20 4.99 0.32
C LYS A 26 7.99 4.36 1.01
N THR A 27 8.23 3.36 1.88
CA THR A 27 7.17 2.68 2.63
C THR A 27 6.47 3.64 3.59
N VAL A 28 7.22 4.46 4.33
CA VAL A 28 6.65 5.46 5.24
C VAL A 28 5.77 6.45 4.50
N THR A 29 6.19 6.92 3.31
CA THR A 29 5.38 7.78 2.46
C THR A 29 4.08 7.09 2.02
N LEU A 30 4.16 5.83 1.61
CA LEU A 30 2.99 5.08 1.14
C LEU A 30 2.01 4.78 2.28
N GLN A 31 2.51 4.42 3.47
CA GLN A 31 1.70 4.28 4.69
C GLN A 31 1.00 5.61 5.01
N HIS A 32 1.75 6.71 5.08
CA HIS A 32 1.17 8.02 5.43
C HIS A 32 0.12 8.51 4.43
N LEU A 33 0.29 8.20 3.13
CA LEU A 33 -0.74 8.45 2.13
C LEU A 33 -1.99 7.60 2.39
N ALA A 34 -1.82 6.30 2.68
CA ALA A 34 -2.94 5.42 2.98
C ALA A 34 -3.72 5.84 4.24
N GLU A 35 -3.00 6.21 5.30
CA GLU A 35 -3.53 6.82 6.52
C GLU A 35 -4.36 8.07 6.21
N SER A 36 -3.80 8.99 5.42
CA SER A 36 -4.46 10.25 5.05
C SER A 36 -5.71 10.03 4.21
N PHE A 37 -5.69 9.06 3.28
CA PHE A 37 -6.89 8.67 2.52
C PHE A 37 -7.97 8.07 3.42
N SER A 38 -7.58 7.18 4.34
CA SER A 38 -8.52 6.59 5.30
C SER A 38 -9.14 7.64 6.21
N ASP A 39 -8.38 8.64 6.67
CA ASP A 39 -8.89 9.77 7.46
C ASP A 39 -9.89 10.62 6.65
N ALA A 40 -9.74 10.68 5.33
CA ALA A 40 -10.68 11.32 4.42
C ALA A 40 -11.88 10.43 4.02
N GLY A 41 -11.98 9.20 4.55
CA GLY A 41 -13.02 8.24 4.20
C GLY A 41 -12.85 7.57 2.83
N VAL A 42 -11.65 7.64 2.25
CA VAL A 42 -11.31 7.04 0.96
C VAL A 42 -10.63 5.69 1.21
N ALA A 43 -11.21 4.63 0.64
CA ALA A 43 -10.64 3.29 0.73
C ALA A 43 -9.36 3.17 -0.12
N VAL A 44 -8.34 2.51 0.42
CA VAL A 44 -7.08 2.25 -0.26
C VAL A 44 -6.91 0.75 -0.46
N PHE A 45 -6.70 0.36 -1.72
CA PHE A 45 -6.30 -0.99 -2.09
C PHE A 45 -4.84 -0.98 -2.48
N ALA A 46 -4.02 -1.78 -1.81
CA ALA A 46 -2.57 -1.82 -2.02
C ALA A 46 -2.05 -3.26 -1.96
N ALA A 47 -1.09 -3.56 -2.85
CA ALA A 47 -0.34 -4.80 -2.79
C ALA A 47 0.83 -4.63 -1.81
N ASP A 48 0.87 -5.45 -0.77
CA ASP A 48 1.92 -5.43 0.24
C ASP A 48 2.88 -6.61 0.05
N ILE A 49 3.85 -6.44 -0.84
CA ILE A 49 4.81 -7.50 -1.20
C ILE A 49 5.76 -7.83 -0.06
N LYS A 50 6.10 -6.85 0.79
CA LYS A 50 7.09 -6.99 1.87
C LYS A 50 6.48 -7.18 3.25
N GLY A 51 5.16 -7.00 3.40
CA GLY A 51 4.50 -6.97 4.71
C GLY A 51 4.75 -5.67 5.47
N ASP A 52 5.24 -4.64 4.78
CA ASP A 52 5.57 -3.38 5.43
C ASP A 52 4.34 -2.46 5.53
N LEU A 53 3.37 -2.55 4.59
CA LEU A 53 2.18 -1.68 4.61
C LEU A 53 1.14 -2.13 5.63
N CYS A 54 0.98 -3.44 5.85
CA CYS A 54 -0.05 -3.99 6.74
C CYS A 54 0.12 -3.55 8.21
N GLY A 55 1.30 -3.03 8.57
CA GLY A 55 1.59 -2.43 9.87
C GLY A 55 0.64 -1.27 10.26
N ILE A 56 -0.04 -0.63 9.31
CA ILE A 56 -1.04 0.42 9.60
C ILE A 56 -2.24 -0.09 10.43
N ALA A 57 -2.44 -1.41 10.48
CA ALA A 57 -3.50 -2.04 11.28
C ALA A 57 -3.24 -1.96 12.80
N ALA A 58 -2.04 -1.56 13.22
CA ALA A 58 -1.67 -1.39 14.62
C ALA A 58 -1.16 0.03 14.89
N PRO A 59 -1.32 0.56 16.11
CA PRO A 59 -0.69 1.83 16.47
C PRO A 59 0.82 1.72 16.36
N GLY A 60 1.44 2.66 15.64
CA GLY A 60 2.90 2.72 15.51
C GLY A 60 3.61 3.00 16.83
N ASN A 61 4.89 2.63 16.91
CA ASN A 61 5.79 3.04 17.99
C ASN A 61 7.04 3.68 17.38
N PRO A 62 7.00 4.98 17.02
CA PRO A 62 8.12 5.63 16.35
C PRO A 62 9.39 5.60 17.19
N GLN A 63 10.50 5.16 16.59
CA GLN A 63 11.82 5.11 17.22
C GLN A 63 12.90 5.65 16.28
N GLY A 64 14.06 6.02 16.85
CA GLY A 64 15.22 6.50 16.12
C GLY A 64 14.89 7.67 15.18
N LYS A 65 15.35 7.59 13.93
CA LYS A 65 15.19 8.64 12.92
C LYS A 65 13.73 9.04 12.66
N VAL A 66 12.77 8.13 12.83
CA VAL A 66 11.34 8.44 12.62
C VAL A 66 10.83 9.31 13.77
N ALA A 67 11.19 9.00 15.01
CA ALA A 67 10.84 9.80 16.19
C ALA A 67 11.49 11.19 16.12
N GLU A 68 12.78 11.27 15.76
CA GLU A 68 13.48 12.54 15.53
C GLU A 68 12.79 13.38 14.44
N ARG A 69 12.36 12.73 13.35
CA ARG A 69 11.64 13.39 12.25
C ARG A 69 10.29 13.94 12.72
N ILE A 70 9.51 13.17 13.46
CA ILE A 70 8.23 13.62 14.03
C ILE A 70 8.45 14.78 15.00
N ALA A 71 9.44 14.70 15.88
CA ALA A 71 9.78 15.78 16.81
C ALA A 71 10.17 17.08 16.10
N SER A 72 10.78 16.98 14.92
CA SER A 72 11.11 18.15 14.08
C SER A 72 9.89 18.82 13.41
N MET A 73 8.70 18.20 13.49
CA MET A 73 7.46 18.67 12.86
C MET A 73 6.36 18.90 13.91
N PRO A 74 6.45 19.94 14.75
CA PRO A 74 5.48 20.19 15.82
C PRO A 74 4.05 20.40 15.31
N TRP A 75 3.89 20.83 14.05
CA TRP A 75 2.60 20.98 13.37
C TRP A 75 1.95 19.66 12.94
N LEU A 76 2.70 18.55 12.92
CA LEU A 76 2.17 17.25 12.46
C LEU A 76 1.15 16.68 13.44
N ASN A 77 1.27 17.02 14.74
CA ASN A 77 0.44 16.48 15.82
C ASN A 77 0.23 14.94 15.69
N TYR A 78 1.33 14.23 15.40
CA TYR A 78 1.28 12.80 15.13
C TYR A 78 0.80 12.04 16.36
N GLN A 79 -0.30 11.32 16.22
CA GLN A 79 -0.81 10.41 17.24
C GLN A 79 -0.79 8.99 16.68
N PRO A 80 -0.03 8.07 17.29
CA PRO A 80 -0.07 6.69 16.88
C PRO A 80 -1.47 6.12 17.06
N LYS A 81 -2.05 5.62 15.98
CA LYS A 81 -3.36 4.95 15.97
C LYS A 81 -3.38 3.84 14.93
N ALA A 82 -4.28 2.88 15.12
CA ALA A 82 -4.56 1.86 14.13
C ALA A 82 -5.58 2.37 13.10
N TYR A 83 -5.46 1.90 11.86
CA TYR A 83 -6.41 2.18 10.79
C TYR A 83 -7.23 0.94 10.41
N PRO A 84 -8.52 1.09 10.01
CA PRO A 84 -9.33 -0.02 9.53
C PRO A 84 -8.65 -0.73 8.37
N THR A 85 -8.30 -2.00 8.57
CA THR A 85 -7.50 -2.76 7.61
C THR A 85 -8.07 -4.15 7.45
N THR A 86 -8.25 -4.57 6.21
CA THR A 86 -8.60 -5.96 5.86
C THR A 86 -7.47 -6.54 5.03
N LEU A 87 -6.84 -7.61 5.53
CA LEU A 87 -5.80 -8.32 4.79
C LEU A 87 -6.45 -9.37 3.90
N TRP A 88 -6.19 -9.29 2.60
CA TRP A 88 -6.72 -10.23 1.62
C TRP A 88 -5.72 -11.37 1.44
N ASP A 89 -6.20 -12.59 1.60
CA ASP A 89 -5.39 -13.80 1.51
C ASP A 89 -5.76 -14.58 0.26
N ILE A 90 -4.79 -14.69 -0.65
CA ILE A 90 -4.90 -15.43 -1.90
C ILE A 90 -5.05 -16.94 -1.63
N ALA A 91 -4.46 -17.44 -0.55
CA ALA A 91 -4.58 -18.85 -0.14
C ALA A 91 -5.78 -19.11 0.79
N GLY A 92 -6.48 -18.05 1.25
CA GLY A 92 -7.67 -18.16 2.10
C GLY A 92 -7.46 -18.83 3.46
N LYS A 93 -6.25 -18.77 4.03
CA LYS A 93 -5.87 -19.43 5.29
C LYS A 93 -5.99 -18.52 6.51
N THR A 94 -5.48 -17.29 6.43
CA THR A 94 -5.30 -16.41 7.58
C THR A 94 -5.91 -15.02 7.41
N GLY A 95 -6.33 -14.66 6.20
CA GLY A 95 -6.97 -13.38 5.88
C GLY A 95 -8.34 -13.52 5.23
N HIS A 96 -8.87 -12.39 4.76
CA HIS A 96 -10.11 -12.36 3.99
C HIS A 96 -9.92 -13.09 2.67
N PRO A 97 -10.70 -14.15 2.37
CA PRO A 97 -10.48 -14.96 1.19
C PRO A 97 -10.77 -14.15 -0.08
N LEU A 98 -9.88 -14.27 -1.07
CA LEU A 98 -10.21 -13.82 -2.42
C LEU A 98 -11.37 -14.66 -2.96
N ARG A 99 -12.38 -14.01 -3.56
CA ARG A 99 -13.50 -14.72 -4.17
C ARG A 99 -13.12 -15.51 -5.42
N THR A 100 -12.00 -15.18 -6.05
CA THR A 100 -11.57 -15.82 -7.29
C THR A 100 -10.20 -16.46 -7.16
N THR A 101 -10.02 -17.60 -7.82
CA THR A 101 -8.74 -18.32 -7.88
C THR A 101 -8.08 -18.15 -9.25
N ILE A 102 -6.76 -18.38 -9.32
CA ILE A 102 -6.04 -18.40 -10.61
C ILE A 102 -6.68 -19.42 -11.57
N SER A 103 -7.17 -20.55 -11.05
CA SER A 103 -7.85 -21.58 -11.84
C SER A 103 -9.15 -21.10 -12.47
N GLU A 104 -9.84 -20.11 -11.88
CA GLU A 104 -11.08 -19.54 -12.41
C GLU A 104 -10.84 -18.47 -13.48
N MET A 105 -9.65 -17.85 -13.54
CA MET A 105 -9.32 -16.87 -14.58
C MET A 105 -9.32 -17.53 -15.98
N GLY A 106 -8.99 -18.81 -16.06
CA GLY A 106 -8.91 -19.57 -17.29
C GLY A 106 -7.64 -19.28 -18.12
N PRO A 107 -7.27 -20.18 -19.04
CA PRO A 107 -5.99 -20.14 -19.74
C PRO A 107 -5.82 -18.90 -20.64
N LEU A 108 -6.92 -18.39 -21.21
CA LEU A 108 -6.88 -17.25 -22.14
C LEU A 108 -6.55 -15.93 -21.44
N LEU A 109 -7.17 -15.68 -20.28
CA LEU A 109 -6.90 -14.49 -19.46
C LEU A 109 -5.51 -14.56 -18.84
N LEU A 110 -5.07 -15.75 -18.40
CA LEU A 110 -3.71 -15.96 -17.90
C LEU A 110 -2.65 -15.78 -18.99
N ALA A 111 -2.87 -16.28 -20.19
CA ALA A 111 -1.95 -16.10 -21.32
C ALA A 111 -1.79 -14.62 -21.70
N ASN A 112 -2.89 -13.87 -21.73
CA ASN A 112 -2.86 -12.42 -21.95
C ASN A 112 -2.15 -11.68 -20.81
N LEU A 113 -2.42 -12.03 -19.54
CA LEU A 113 -1.83 -11.36 -18.37
C LEU A 113 -0.30 -11.58 -18.30
N LEU A 114 0.16 -12.77 -18.71
CA LEU A 114 1.56 -13.16 -18.69
C LEU A 114 2.29 -12.90 -20.03
N GLU A 115 1.59 -12.32 -21.01
CA GLU A 115 2.10 -12.06 -22.38
C GLU A 115 2.75 -13.31 -23.00
N LEU A 116 2.06 -14.45 -22.92
CA LEU A 116 2.58 -15.72 -23.38
C LEU A 116 2.59 -15.84 -24.91
N THR A 117 3.59 -16.56 -25.40
CA THR A 117 3.66 -16.97 -26.81
C THR A 117 2.65 -18.09 -27.12
N ASP A 118 2.30 -18.28 -28.39
CA ASP A 118 1.39 -19.36 -28.84
C ASP A 118 1.81 -20.75 -28.32
N SER A 119 3.11 -21.04 -28.30
CA SER A 119 3.66 -22.29 -27.78
C SER A 119 3.47 -22.45 -26.27
N GLN A 120 3.56 -21.36 -25.50
CA GLN A 120 3.34 -21.37 -24.06
C GLN A 120 1.85 -21.45 -23.71
N GLN A 121 1.00 -20.79 -24.49
CA GLN A 121 -0.45 -20.85 -24.33
C GLN A 121 -1.01 -22.26 -24.62
N ALA A 122 -0.42 -22.99 -25.58
CA ALA A 122 -0.80 -24.37 -25.88
C ALA A 122 -0.51 -25.37 -24.73
N ALA A 123 0.32 -24.99 -23.76
CA ALA A 123 0.70 -25.83 -22.61
C ALA A 123 -0.03 -25.50 -21.30
N LEU A 124 -0.91 -24.48 -21.30
CA LEU A 124 -1.72 -24.03 -20.16
C LEU A 124 -3.12 -24.64 -20.18
#